data_AF-A0A6A2YEB4-F1
#
_entry.id   AF-A0A6A2YEB4-F1
#
_cell.length_a   1.000
_cell.length_b   1.000
_cell.length_c   1.000
_cell.angle_alpha   90.00
_cell.angle_beta   90.00
_cell.angle_gamma   90.00
#
_symmetry.space_group_name_H-M   'P 1'
#
loop_
_entity.id
_entity.type
_entity.pdbx_description
1 polymer ?
#
loop_
_entity_poly.entity_id
_entity_poly.type
_entity_poly.pdbx_seq_one_letter_code
_entity_poly.pdbx_strand_id
1 'polypeptide(L)'
;MEQFRQIGEVLGSIRALIVLQDDLQINQRQCRLLFDIFSLAFNTIAEAIKLNLELDEKNMKWNALEYPLNELQRIFKHELHPQFALLPPIVIEAIKTAREITGLDWSEMQRRRIKLSRKYDKEWIDPKLFQFQFGKQYLITREICTRLESAWREDRCNLVEVLREKSSSKSATKSQQHVADLLIKKIIGSEGFNGKLFPSSILYGGDYQVRR
;
A
#
# COMPACT_ATOMS: atom_id res chain seq x y z
N MET A 1 3.57 -22.26 3.35
CA MET A 1 4.83 -21.50 3.55
C MET A 1 5.45 -21.01 2.25
N GLU A 2 5.35 -21.78 1.17
CA GLU A 2 5.87 -21.35 -0.14
C GLU A 2 5.32 -19.99 -0.59
N GLN A 3 4.03 -19.72 -0.37
CA GLN A 3 3.43 -18.43 -0.67
C GLN A 3 4.05 -17.27 0.12
N PHE A 4 4.29 -17.47 1.42
CA PHE A 4 4.94 -16.47 2.26
C PHE A 4 6.40 -16.23 1.84
N ARG A 5 7.11 -17.29 1.42
CA ARG A 5 8.45 -17.19 0.84
C ARG A 5 8.44 -16.34 -0.44
N GLN A 6 7.51 -16.60 -1.35
CA GLN A 6 7.36 -15.86 -2.60
C GLN A 6 6.97 -14.39 -2.37
N ILE A 7 6.17 -14.08 -1.35
CA ILE A 7 5.91 -12.68 -0.94
C ILE A 7 7.22 -12.00 -0.52
N GLY A 8 8.08 -12.70 0.23
CA GLY A 8 9.40 -12.19 0.62
C GLY A 8 10.32 -11.94 -0.58
N GLU A 9 10.30 -12.81 -1.59
CA GLU A 9 11.07 -12.63 -2.85
C GLU A 9 10.60 -11.39 -3.63
N VAL A 10 9.29 -11.19 -3.75
CA VAL A 10 8.71 -10.01 -4.40
C VAL A 10 9.11 -8.74 -3.63
N LEU A 11 9.00 -8.75 -2.29
CA LEU A 11 9.42 -7.63 -1.47
C LEU A 11 10.92 -7.32 -1.62
N GLY A 12 11.77 -8.35 -1.72
CA GLY A 12 13.19 -8.20 -2.00
C GLY A 12 13.46 -7.59 -3.38
N SER A 13 12.67 -7.98 -4.39
CA SER A 13 12.74 -7.43 -5.74
C SER A 13 12.33 -5.95 -5.76
N ILE A 14 11.25 -5.58 -5.06
CA ILE A 14 10.82 -4.18 -4.89
C ILE A 14 11.92 -3.37 -4.18
N ARG A 15 12.54 -3.93 -3.14
CA ARG A 15 13.67 -3.28 -2.44
C ARG A 15 14.81 -2.97 -3.39
N ALA A 16 15.17 -3.89 -4.29
CA ALA A 16 16.22 -3.67 -5.28
C ALA A 16 15.89 -2.52 -6.24
N LEU A 17 14.62 -2.39 -6.65
CA LEU A 17 14.17 -1.28 -7.49
C LEU A 17 14.20 0.06 -6.76
N ILE A 18 13.84 0.10 -5.47
CA ILE A 18 13.80 1.34 -4.68
C ILE A 18 15.19 1.90 -4.37
N VAL A 19 16.25 1.09 -4.48
CA VAL A 19 17.63 1.63 -4.43
C VAL A 19 17.86 2.69 -5.51
N LEU A 20 17.15 2.61 -6.64
CA LEU A 20 17.21 3.57 -7.74
C LEU A 20 16.10 4.64 -7.66
N GLN A 21 15.51 4.86 -6.48
CA GLN A 21 14.39 5.79 -6.33
C GLN A 21 14.73 7.24 -6.72
N ASP A 22 16.00 7.64 -6.67
CA ASP A 22 16.41 9.01 -7.00
C ASP A 22 16.28 9.32 -8.50
N ASP A 23 16.18 8.28 -9.34
CA ASP A 23 15.91 8.40 -10.77
C ASP A 23 14.40 8.56 -11.07
N LEU A 24 13.53 8.37 -10.07
CA LEU A 24 12.08 8.49 -10.23
C LEU A 24 11.66 9.95 -10.21
N GLN A 25 11.30 10.49 -11.39
CA GLN A 25 10.77 11.85 -11.51
C GLN A 25 9.34 12.01 -10.98
N ILE A 26 8.60 10.90 -10.84
CA ILE A 26 7.18 10.89 -10.46
C ILE A 26 6.96 9.79 -9.41
N ASN A 27 6.17 10.09 -8.38
CA ASN A 27 5.73 9.16 -7.34
C ASN A 27 6.85 8.60 -6.44
N GLN A 28 8.00 9.27 -6.34
CA GLN A 28 9.12 8.80 -5.52
C GLN A 28 8.70 8.59 -4.05
N ARG A 29 7.98 9.55 -3.46
CA ARG A 29 7.53 9.46 -2.05
C ARG A 29 6.49 8.38 -1.86
N GLN A 30 5.53 8.27 -2.79
CA GLN A 30 4.51 7.22 -2.79
C GLN A 30 5.12 5.82 -2.92
N CYS A 31 6.06 5.61 -3.85
CA CYS A 31 6.73 4.32 -4.04
C CYS A 31 7.55 3.92 -2.80
N ARG A 32 8.25 4.88 -2.18
CA ARG A 32 8.99 4.65 -0.94
C ARG A 32 8.05 4.31 0.22
N LEU A 33 7.00 5.12 0.42
CA LEU A 33 6.00 4.87 1.46
C LEU A 33 5.38 3.49 1.30
N LEU A 34 5.07 3.11 0.07
CA LEU A 34 4.46 1.85 -0.21
C LEU A 34 5.35 0.68 0.23
N PHE A 35 6.63 0.73 -0.10
CA PHE A 35 7.57 -0.29 0.33
C PHE A 35 7.72 -0.36 1.84
N ASP A 36 7.70 0.79 2.52
CA ASP A 36 7.72 0.82 3.99
C ASP A 36 6.47 0.13 4.57
N ILE A 37 5.29 0.40 4.00
CA ILE A 37 4.04 -0.25 4.41
C ILE A 37 4.08 -1.76 4.12
N PHE A 38 4.56 -2.18 2.95
CA PHE A 38 4.70 -3.58 2.57
C PHE A 38 5.68 -4.32 3.49
N SER A 39 6.81 -3.69 3.80
CA SER A 39 7.80 -4.23 4.72
C SER A 39 7.22 -4.38 6.14
N LEU A 40 6.47 -3.38 6.60
CA LEU A 40 5.81 -3.44 7.90
C LEU A 40 4.72 -4.52 7.94
N ALA A 41 3.95 -4.68 6.86
CA ALA A 41 2.95 -5.74 6.73
C ALA A 41 3.59 -7.12 6.80
N PHE A 42 4.65 -7.33 6.00
CA PHE A 42 5.39 -8.58 5.96
C PHE A 42 5.96 -8.94 7.34
N ASN A 43 6.61 -7.99 8.02
CA ASN A 43 7.15 -8.19 9.36
C ASN A 43 6.06 -8.49 10.40
N THR A 44 4.94 -7.76 10.34
CA THR A 44 3.80 -7.99 11.25
C THR A 44 3.21 -9.39 11.06
N ILE A 45 3.07 -9.84 9.81
CA ILE A 45 2.58 -11.19 9.49
C ILE A 45 3.62 -12.24 9.90
N ALA A 46 4.92 -12.01 9.68
CA ALA A 46 5.99 -12.91 10.10
C ALA A 46 5.98 -13.12 11.63
N GLU A 47 5.88 -12.04 12.40
CA GLU A 47 5.77 -12.11 13.86
C GLU A 47 4.47 -12.77 14.29
N ALA A 48 3.35 -12.50 13.60
CA ALA A 48 2.10 -13.22 13.86
C ALA A 48 2.26 -14.73 13.62
N ILE A 49 2.91 -15.17 12.53
CA ILE A 49 3.18 -16.58 12.28
C ILE A 49 4.02 -17.18 13.41
N LYS A 50 5.14 -16.54 13.78
CA LYS A 50 6.05 -17.02 14.85
C LYS A 50 5.36 -17.15 16.22
N LEU A 51 4.53 -16.17 16.59
CA LEU A 51 3.90 -16.12 17.91
C LEU A 51 2.65 -17.00 18.03
N ASN A 52 2.08 -17.45 16.91
CA ASN A 52 0.78 -18.10 16.88
C ASN A 52 0.80 -19.50 16.29
N LEU A 53 1.81 -19.88 15.50
CA LEU A 53 1.89 -21.16 14.82
C LEU A 53 3.16 -21.92 15.20
N GLU A 54 3.02 -23.22 15.46
CA GLU A 54 4.14 -24.13 15.65
C GLU A 54 4.66 -24.61 14.30
N LEU A 55 5.99 -24.51 14.10
CA LEU A 55 6.63 -24.82 12.80
C LEU A 55 6.61 -26.31 12.46
N ASP A 56 6.41 -27.18 13.45
CA ASP A 56 6.39 -28.64 13.29
C ASP A 56 5.04 -29.15 12.74
N GLU A 57 3.98 -28.32 12.76
CA GLU A 57 2.62 -28.70 12.34
C GLU A 57 2.25 -28.24 10.91
N LYS A 58 3.26 -27.90 10.09
CA LYS A 58 3.12 -27.26 8.76
C LYS A 58 2.19 -27.95 7.77
N ASN A 59 2.04 -29.27 7.82
CA ASN A 59 1.41 -30.06 6.75
C ASN A 59 -0.09 -30.35 6.95
N MET A 60 -0.67 -30.13 8.14
CA MET A 60 -2.10 -30.42 8.38
C MET A 60 -2.93 -29.20 8.79
N LYS A 61 -2.33 -28.21 9.46
CA LYS A 61 -3.09 -27.13 10.11
C LYS A 61 -2.99 -25.76 9.42
N TRP A 62 -2.23 -25.68 8.32
CA TRP A 62 -1.93 -24.43 7.62
C TRP A 62 -2.78 -24.23 6.36
N ASN A 63 -3.66 -25.18 6.00
CA ASN A 63 -4.53 -25.10 4.82
C ASN A 63 -5.43 -23.86 4.84
N ALA A 64 -5.89 -23.44 6.03
CA ALA A 64 -6.69 -22.23 6.20
C ALA A 64 -5.94 -20.93 5.83
N LEU A 65 -4.60 -20.97 5.79
CA LEU A 65 -3.75 -19.82 5.45
C LEU A 65 -3.42 -19.76 3.96
N GLU A 66 -3.69 -20.81 3.20
CA GLU A 66 -3.33 -20.88 1.78
C GLU A 66 -4.06 -19.80 0.97
N TYR A 67 -5.38 -19.69 1.14
CA TYR A 67 -6.18 -18.68 0.44
C TYR A 67 -5.79 -17.24 0.82
N PRO A 68 -5.72 -16.84 2.11
CA PRO A 68 -5.28 -15.50 2.50
C PRO A 68 -3.88 -15.13 2.00
N LEU A 69 -2.94 -16.08 2.00
CA LEU A 69 -1.58 -15.84 1.54
C LEU A 69 -1.47 -15.75 0.01
N ASN A 70 -2.26 -16.54 -0.73
CA ASN A 70 -2.36 -16.42 -2.19
C ASN A 70 -2.88 -15.04 -2.60
N GLU A 71 -3.90 -14.54 -1.92
CA GLU A 71 -4.47 -13.23 -2.24
C GLU A 71 -3.50 -12.09 -1.88
N LEU A 72 -2.80 -12.21 -0.74
CA LEU A 72 -1.73 -11.27 -0.38
C LEU A 72 -0.62 -11.27 -1.44
N GLN A 73 -0.22 -12.44 -1.92
CA GLN A 73 0.78 -12.57 -2.97
C GLN A 73 0.32 -11.94 -4.29
N ARG A 74 -0.94 -12.14 -4.69
CA ARG A 74 -1.51 -11.56 -5.91
C ARG A 74 -1.39 -10.03 -5.91
N ILE A 75 -1.65 -9.40 -4.76
CA ILE A 75 -1.55 -7.95 -4.60
C ILE A 75 -0.11 -7.47 -4.67
N PHE A 76 0.81 -8.16 -4.01
CA PHE A 76 2.24 -7.84 -4.09
C PHE A 76 2.77 -7.93 -5.53
N LYS A 77 2.20 -8.81 -6.36
CA LYS A 77 2.61 -8.99 -7.77
C LYS A 77 1.93 -8.07 -8.76
N HIS A 78 0.62 -7.86 -8.64
CA HIS A 78 -0.18 -7.35 -9.76
C HIS A 78 -0.72 -5.94 -9.57
N GLU A 79 -1.22 -5.52 -8.41
CA GLU A 79 -1.82 -4.18 -8.29
C GLU A 79 -1.81 -3.61 -6.87
N LEU A 80 -1.45 -2.33 -6.80
CA LEU A 80 -1.68 -1.44 -5.66
C LEU A 80 -3.12 -0.95 -5.63
N HIS A 81 -4.04 -1.89 -5.57
CA HIS A 81 -5.45 -1.56 -5.46
C HIS A 81 -5.73 -0.99 -4.05
N PRO A 82 -6.74 -0.13 -3.86
CA PRO A 82 -7.28 0.23 -2.54
C PRO A 82 -7.67 -0.97 -1.65
N GLN A 83 -7.64 -2.19 -2.19
CA GLN A 83 -7.84 -3.45 -1.47
C GLN A 83 -6.64 -3.84 -0.58
N PHE A 84 -5.43 -3.28 -0.79
CA PHE A 84 -4.27 -3.57 0.05
C PHE A 84 -4.52 -3.28 1.55
N ALA A 85 -5.32 -2.26 1.87
CA ALA A 85 -5.67 -1.93 3.25
C ALA A 85 -6.51 -3.01 3.96
N LEU A 86 -7.19 -3.88 3.21
CA LEU A 86 -8.12 -4.89 3.74
C LEU A 86 -7.49 -6.26 3.95
N LEU A 87 -6.34 -6.55 3.34
CA LEU A 87 -5.76 -7.89 3.36
C LEU A 87 -4.86 -8.25 4.53
N PRO A 88 -3.97 -7.39 5.04
CA PRO A 88 -3.25 -7.68 6.28
C PRO A 88 -4.18 -8.05 7.44
N PRO A 89 -5.36 -7.39 7.63
CA PRO A 89 -6.37 -7.86 8.58
C PRO A 89 -6.84 -9.30 8.35
N ILE A 90 -7.18 -9.67 7.11
CA ILE A 90 -7.67 -11.01 6.76
C ILE A 90 -6.63 -12.08 7.09
N VAL A 91 -5.36 -11.84 6.74
CA VAL A 91 -4.26 -12.78 7.01
C VAL A 91 -4.03 -12.93 8.52
N ILE A 92 -4.04 -11.81 9.26
CA ILE A 92 -3.87 -11.83 10.72
C ILE A 92 -5.01 -12.59 11.41
N GLU A 93 -6.24 -12.45 10.92
CA GLU A 93 -7.37 -13.22 11.46
C GLU A 93 -7.26 -14.70 11.15
N ALA A 94 -6.92 -15.07 9.91
CA ALA A 94 -6.73 -16.47 9.57
C ALA A 94 -5.64 -17.13 10.45
N ILE A 95 -4.56 -16.41 10.77
CA ILE A 95 -3.51 -16.88 11.69
C ILE A 95 -4.06 -17.05 13.12
N LYS A 96 -4.87 -16.11 13.61
CA LYS A 96 -5.46 -16.17 14.96
C LYS A 96 -6.49 -17.31 15.08
N THR A 97 -7.31 -17.52 14.05
CA THR A 97 -8.27 -18.63 13.99
C THR A 97 -7.55 -19.97 13.91
N ALA A 98 -6.48 -20.08 13.11
CA ALA A 98 -5.64 -21.27 13.10
C ALA A 98 -5.07 -21.57 14.49
N ARG A 99 -4.56 -20.54 15.19
CA ARG A 99 -4.05 -20.69 16.57
C ARG A 99 -5.07 -21.21 17.57
N GLU A 100 -6.32 -20.77 17.46
CA GLU A 100 -7.40 -21.20 18.36
C GLU A 100 -7.62 -22.71 18.27
N ILE A 101 -7.52 -23.27 17.07
CA ILE A 101 -7.78 -24.67 16.76
C ILE A 101 -6.51 -25.53 16.94
N THR A 102 -5.33 -24.92 17.06
CA THR A 102 -4.05 -25.61 17.28
C THR A 102 -3.71 -25.70 18.77
N GLY A 103 -3.42 -26.91 19.25
CA GLY A 103 -2.96 -27.18 20.61
C GLY A 103 -3.36 -28.59 21.06
N LEU A 104 -2.56 -29.20 21.93
CA LEU A 104 -2.92 -30.48 22.58
C LEU A 104 -3.71 -30.25 23.87
N ASP A 105 -3.55 -29.09 24.52
CA ASP A 105 -4.22 -28.75 25.77
C ASP A 105 -5.54 -27.99 25.53
N TRP A 106 -6.65 -28.59 25.97
CA TRP A 106 -7.99 -28.02 25.91
C TRP A 106 -8.12 -26.71 26.72
N SER A 107 -7.38 -26.58 27.81
CA SER A 107 -7.37 -25.37 28.65
C SER A 107 -6.78 -24.17 27.90
N GLU A 108 -5.66 -24.38 27.19
CA GLU A 108 -5.05 -23.36 26.36
C GLU A 108 -5.94 -22.94 25.19
N MET A 109 -6.59 -23.90 24.53
CA MET A 109 -7.55 -23.62 23.46
C MET A 109 -8.70 -22.74 23.95
N GLN A 110 -9.27 -23.07 25.12
CA GLN A 110 -10.35 -22.28 25.71
C GLN A 110 -9.89 -20.87 26.07
N ARG A 111 -8.67 -20.71 26.61
CA ARG A 111 -8.10 -19.39 26.92
C ARG A 111 -7.89 -18.55 25.66
N ARG A 112 -7.44 -19.16 24.56
CA ARG A 112 -7.26 -18.50 23.25
C ARG A 112 -8.61 -18.07 22.66
N ARG A 113 -9.64 -18.91 22.73
CA ARG A 113 -11.01 -18.60 22.30
C ARG A 113 -11.60 -17.40 23.04
N ILE A 114 -11.48 -17.37 24.38
CA ILE A 114 -11.95 -16.22 25.18
C ILE A 114 -11.22 -14.93 24.77
N LYS A 115 -9.89 -15.01 24.57
CA LYS A 115 -9.10 -13.85 24.14
C LYS A 115 -9.52 -13.35 22.75
N LEU A 116 -9.82 -14.25 21.82
CA LEU A 116 -10.33 -13.89 20.50
C LEU A 116 -11.73 -13.28 20.59
N SER A 117 -12.62 -13.86 21.39
CA SER A 117 -13.98 -13.34 21.60
C SER A 117 -13.97 -11.90 22.16
N ARG A 118 -13.13 -11.61 23.15
CA ARG A 118 -13.01 -10.25 23.74
C ARG A 118 -12.48 -9.20 22.76
N LYS A 119 -11.78 -9.63 21.72
CA LYS A 119 -11.28 -8.73 20.68
C LYS A 119 -12.41 -8.20 19.78
N TYR A 120 -13.49 -8.96 19.66
CA TYR A 120 -14.67 -8.61 18.86
C TYR A 120 -15.83 -8.10 19.71
N ASP A 121 -15.55 -7.69 20.94
CA ASP A 121 -16.57 -7.11 21.80
C ASP A 121 -17.10 -5.79 21.24
N LYS A 122 -18.36 -5.46 21.57
CA LYS A 122 -19.03 -4.25 21.06
C LYS A 122 -18.34 -2.96 21.51
N GLU A 123 -17.50 -3.04 22.53
CA GLU A 123 -16.69 -1.93 23.05
C GLU A 123 -15.71 -1.38 22.00
N TRP A 124 -15.31 -2.19 21.00
CA TRP A 124 -14.32 -1.82 19.99
C TRP A 124 -14.90 -1.20 18.72
N ILE A 125 -16.19 -0.82 18.70
CA ILE A 125 -16.84 -0.23 17.52
C ILE A 125 -16.31 1.19 17.22
N ASP A 126 -15.84 1.93 18.23
CA ASP A 126 -15.28 3.27 18.01
C ASP A 126 -13.96 3.21 17.22
N PRO A 127 -13.85 3.93 16.07
CA PRO A 127 -12.64 3.91 15.25
C PRO A 127 -11.38 4.37 15.98
N LYS A 128 -11.48 5.32 16.92
CA LYS A 128 -10.31 5.83 17.65
C LYS A 128 -9.83 4.81 18.68
N LEU A 129 -10.75 4.14 19.37
CA LEU A 129 -10.43 3.04 20.29
C LEU A 129 -9.83 1.85 19.53
N PHE A 130 -10.41 1.46 18.40
CA PHE A 130 -9.87 0.40 17.55
C PHE A 130 -8.46 0.75 17.06
N GLN A 131 -8.27 1.98 16.56
CA GLN A 131 -6.96 2.45 16.11
C GLN A 131 -5.93 2.44 17.24
N PHE A 132 -6.31 2.84 18.45
CA PHE A 132 -5.43 2.86 19.61
C PHE A 132 -5.00 1.44 20.01
N GLN A 133 -5.96 0.50 20.09
CA GLN A 133 -5.72 -0.85 20.58
C GLN A 133 -5.09 -1.78 19.53
N PHE A 134 -5.52 -1.68 18.28
CA PHE A 134 -5.16 -2.61 17.21
C PHE A 134 -4.46 -1.95 16.02
N GLY A 135 -4.26 -0.63 16.01
CA GLY A 135 -3.69 0.09 14.87
C GLY A 135 -2.32 -0.43 14.44
N LYS A 136 -1.47 -0.87 15.37
CA LYS A 136 -0.18 -1.51 15.02
C LYS A 136 -0.35 -2.87 14.33
N GLN A 137 -1.32 -3.67 14.75
CA GLN A 137 -1.57 -4.99 14.16
C GLN A 137 -2.10 -4.85 12.74
N TYR A 138 -2.95 -3.86 12.48
CA TYR A 138 -3.60 -3.68 11.18
C TYR A 138 -2.95 -2.63 10.29
N LEU A 139 -1.80 -2.05 10.70
CA LEU A 139 -1.09 -1.01 9.95
C LEU A 139 -1.91 0.28 9.77
N ILE A 140 -2.87 0.54 10.67
CA ILE A 140 -3.71 1.75 10.67
C ILE A 140 -3.21 2.69 11.77
N THR A 141 -1.90 2.89 11.89
CA THR A 141 -1.36 3.85 12.86
C THR A 141 -1.57 5.27 12.35
N ARG A 142 -1.70 6.25 13.26
CA ARG A 142 -1.79 7.66 12.88
C ARG A 142 -0.64 8.09 11.99
N GLU A 143 0.56 7.59 12.29
CA GLU A 143 1.77 7.83 11.50
C GLU A 143 1.60 7.39 10.03
N ILE A 144 1.12 6.16 9.78
CA ILE A 144 0.92 5.65 8.42
C ILE A 144 -0.13 6.47 7.68
N CYS A 145 -1.24 6.80 8.33
CA CYS A 145 -2.28 7.65 7.75
C CYS A 145 -1.74 9.05 7.39
N THR A 146 -0.97 9.68 8.28
CA THR A 146 -0.37 10.99 8.01
C THR A 146 0.66 10.92 6.89
N ARG A 147 1.44 9.85 6.82
CA ARG A 147 2.45 9.64 5.77
C ARG A 147 1.80 9.41 4.40
N LEU A 148 0.66 8.73 4.34
CA LEU A 148 -0.13 8.58 3.10
C LEU A 148 -0.56 9.94 2.55
N GLU A 149 -1.10 10.80 3.41
CA GLU A 149 -1.49 12.15 3.00
C GLU A 149 -0.28 13.02 2.62
N SER A 150 0.81 12.96 3.40
CA SER A 150 1.99 13.78 3.14
C SER A 150 2.72 13.34 1.88
N ALA A 151 2.93 12.04 1.66
CA ALA A 151 3.60 11.52 0.48
C ALA A 151 2.90 11.92 -0.83
N TRP A 152 1.56 11.87 -0.84
CA TRP A 152 0.76 12.36 -1.97
C TRP A 152 0.95 13.85 -2.24
N ARG A 153 0.96 14.67 -1.18
CA ARG A 153 1.17 16.12 -1.30
C ARG A 153 2.59 16.44 -1.75
N GLU A 154 3.59 15.78 -1.18
CA GLU A 154 5.01 15.96 -1.52
C GLU A 154 5.28 15.62 -2.98
N ASP A 155 4.83 14.47 -3.48
CA ASP A 155 5.02 14.11 -4.88
C ASP A 155 4.33 15.09 -5.84
N ARG A 156 3.17 15.64 -5.46
CA ARG A 156 2.50 16.69 -6.25
C ARG A 156 3.29 17.98 -6.27
N CYS A 157 3.86 18.40 -5.14
CA CYS A 157 4.71 19.58 -5.07
C CYS A 157 5.98 19.38 -5.92
N ASN A 158 6.67 18.25 -5.75
CA ASN A 158 7.86 17.91 -6.53
C ASN A 158 7.56 17.89 -8.03
N LEU A 159 6.41 17.33 -8.44
CA LEU A 159 6.00 17.32 -9.85
C LEU A 159 5.81 18.74 -10.40
N VAL A 160 5.20 19.65 -9.63
CA VAL A 160 5.05 21.05 -10.03
C VAL A 160 6.41 21.74 -10.17
N GLU A 161 7.34 21.48 -9.26
CA GLU A 161 8.70 22.02 -9.33
C GLU A 161 9.44 21.54 -10.58
N VAL A 162 9.44 20.22 -10.84
CA VAL A 162 10.04 19.62 -12.04
C VAL A 162 9.42 20.19 -13.32
N LEU A 163 8.11 20.44 -13.33
CA LEU A 163 7.43 21.05 -14.48
C LEU A 163 7.86 22.52 -14.69
N ARG A 164 8.06 23.29 -13.61
CA ARG A 164 8.53 24.68 -13.67
C ARG A 164 9.98 24.78 -14.14
N GLU A 165 10.83 23.88 -13.70
CA GLU A 165 12.22 23.80 -14.14
C GLU A 165 12.29 23.47 -15.64
N LYS A 166 11.49 22.49 -16.08
CA LYS A 166 11.41 22.11 -17.50
C LYS A 166 10.84 23.23 -18.37
N SER A 167 9.89 24.03 -17.91
CA SER A 167 9.36 25.17 -18.68
C SER A 167 10.33 26.34 -18.74
N SER A 168 11.14 26.54 -17.69
CA SER A 168 12.13 27.61 -17.61
C SER A 168 13.47 27.27 -18.30
N SER A 169 13.67 26.02 -18.72
CA SER A 169 14.89 25.58 -19.39
C SER A 169 15.06 26.24 -20.76
N LYS A 170 16.31 26.64 -21.08
CA LYS A 170 16.68 27.22 -22.38
C LYS A 170 16.46 26.29 -23.57
N SER A 171 16.35 24.98 -23.33
CA SER A 171 16.09 23.97 -24.37
C SER A 171 14.60 23.71 -24.62
N ALA A 172 13.70 24.34 -23.86
CA ALA A 172 12.27 24.05 -23.95
C ALA A 172 11.64 24.70 -25.19
N THR A 173 10.85 23.92 -25.93
CA THR A 173 10.04 24.46 -27.03
C THR A 173 8.84 25.24 -26.48
N LYS A 174 8.32 26.20 -27.26
CA LYS A 174 7.09 26.94 -26.90
C LYS A 174 5.91 26.01 -26.62
N SER A 175 5.82 24.87 -27.32
CA SER A 175 4.78 23.85 -27.08
C SER A 175 4.97 23.13 -25.73
N GLN A 176 6.21 22.78 -25.35
CA GLN A 176 6.52 22.17 -24.06
C GLN A 176 6.21 23.13 -22.90
N GLN A 177 6.56 24.41 -23.04
CA GLN A 177 6.22 25.45 -22.06
C GLN A 177 4.71 25.57 -21.87
N HIS A 178 3.96 25.62 -22.98
CA HIS A 178 2.50 25.69 -22.93
C HIS A 178 1.88 24.46 -22.25
N VAL A 179 2.36 23.24 -22.55
CA VAL A 179 1.88 22.01 -21.90
C VAL A 179 2.20 22.01 -20.40
N ALA A 180 3.41 22.40 -20.01
CA ALA A 180 3.81 22.49 -18.61
C ALA A 180 2.90 23.44 -17.81
N ASP A 181 2.61 24.63 -18.36
CA ASP A 181 1.72 25.60 -17.72
C ASP A 181 0.30 25.07 -17.50
N LEU A 182 -0.23 24.31 -18.47
CA LEU A 182 -1.55 23.70 -18.34
C LEU A 182 -1.57 22.57 -17.31
N LEU A 183 -0.54 21.72 -17.28
CA LEU A 183 -0.38 20.68 -16.27
C LEU A 183 -0.27 21.26 -14.87
N ILE A 184 0.54 22.31 -14.68
CA ILE A 184 0.67 23.02 -13.40
C ILE A 184 -0.69 23.56 -12.93
N LYS A 185 -1.44 24.23 -13.83
CA LYS A 185 -2.78 24.74 -13.52
C LYS A 185 -3.75 23.63 -13.10
N LYS A 186 -3.68 22.47 -13.75
CA LYS A 186 -4.49 21.29 -13.42
C LYS A 186 -4.11 20.69 -12.06
N ILE A 187 -2.80 20.58 -11.77
CA ILE A 187 -2.30 19.97 -10.53
C ILE A 187 -2.54 20.88 -9.32
N ILE A 188 -2.37 22.20 -9.44
CA ILE A 188 -2.60 23.13 -8.33
C ILE A 188 -4.11 23.25 -8.03
N GLY A 189 -4.98 22.94 -9.00
CA GLY A 189 -6.42 23.05 -8.82
C GLY A 189 -6.84 24.52 -8.70
N SER A 190 -6.34 25.38 -9.60
CA SER A 190 -6.83 26.75 -9.69
C SER A 190 -8.36 26.71 -9.84
N GLU A 191 -9.07 27.34 -8.90
CA GLU A 191 -10.54 27.31 -8.76
C GLU A 191 -11.29 27.65 -10.07
N GLY A 192 -10.65 28.34 -11.01
CA GLY A 192 -11.21 28.67 -12.33
C GLY A 192 -11.22 27.54 -13.37
N PHE A 193 -10.60 26.38 -13.10
CA PHE A 193 -10.44 25.26 -14.06
C PHE A 193 -11.08 23.93 -13.63
N ASN A 194 -11.71 23.87 -12.45
CA ASN A 194 -12.51 22.70 -12.07
C ASN A 194 -13.69 22.58 -13.04
N GLY A 195 -13.56 21.69 -14.03
CA GLY A 195 -14.58 21.43 -15.06
C GLY A 195 -14.39 22.18 -16.40
N LYS A 196 -13.36 23.01 -16.58
CA LYS A 196 -13.06 23.63 -17.89
C LYS A 196 -12.11 22.76 -18.71
N LEU A 197 -12.51 22.47 -19.94
CA LEU A 197 -11.69 21.74 -20.90
C LEU A 197 -10.53 22.62 -21.38
N PHE A 198 -9.35 22.00 -21.51
CA PHE A 198 -8.20 22.65 -22.12
C PHE A 198 -8.36 22.71 -23.64
N PRO A 199 -7.73 23.69 -24.32
CA PRO A 199 -7.77 23.76 -25.78
C PRO A 199 -7.22 22.47 -26.43
N SER A 200 -7.93 21.95 -27.43
CA SER A 200 -7.48 20.79 -28.21
C SER A 200 -6.26 21.08 -29.08
N SER A 201 -5.85 22.35 -29.21
CA SER A 201 -4.66 22.78 -29.95
C SER A 201 -3.36 22.13 -29.43
N ILE A 202 -3.34 21.65 -28.19
CA ILE A 202 -2.21 20.90 -27.60
C ILE A 202 -1.91 19.63 -28.41
N LEU A 203 -2.92 19.05 -29.05
CA LEU A 203 -2.79 17.83 -29.83
C LEU A 203 -2.09 18.06 -31.19
N TYR A 204 -2.02 19.31 -31.68
CA TYR A 204 -1.53 19.63 -33.03
C TYR A 204 0.00 19.91 -33.11
N GLY A 205 0.79 19.46 -32.13
CA GLY A 205 2.19 19.86 -31.97
C GLY A 205 3.26 18.76 -32.09
N GLY A 206 2.90 17.52 -32.45
CA GLY A 206 3.83 16.39 -32.51
C GLY A 206 3.25 15.15 -33.20
N ASP A 207 3.65 13.96 -32.78
CA ASP A 207 3.28 12.65 -33.36
C ASP A 207 1.84 12.20 -33.02
N TYR A 208 0.90 13.14 -32.89
CA TYR A 208 -0.48 12.81 -32.58
C TYR A 208 -1.22 12.34 -33.83
N GLN A 209 -1.53 11.04 -33.88
CA GLN A 209 -2.31 10.43 -34.97
C GLN A 209 -3.64 9.91 -34.44
N VAL A 210 -4.75 10.38 -35.02
CA VAL A 210 -6.09 9.82 -34.76
C VAL A 210 -6.26 8.56 -35.60
N ARG A 211 -6.33 7.40 -34.94
CA ARG A 211 -6.67 6.13 -35.60
C ARG A 211 -8.18 6.08 -35.84
N ARG A 212 -8.57 5.67 -37.05
CA ARG A 212 -9.96 5.43 -37.44
C ARG A 212 -10.43 4.06 -36.99
#